data_AF-A0A8T3LGB7-F1
#
_entry.id   AF-A0A8T3LGB7-F1
#
_cell.length_a   1.000
_cell.length_b   1.000
_cell.length_c   1.000
_cell.angle_alpha   90.00
_cell.angle_beta   90.00
_cell.angle_gamma   90.00
#
_symmetry.space_group_name_H-M   'P 1'
#
loop_
_entity.id
_entity.type
_entity.pdbx_description
1 polymer ?
#
loop_
_entity_poly.entity_id
_entity_poly.type
_entity_poly.pdbx_seq_one_letter_code
_entity_poly.pdbx_strand_id
1 'polypeptide(L)'
;GISMKETLDKCKKILGGETIIASTRREPLSSGTVSRYFMRARKASGLSFEGDPPTFHELRSLSARLYEKQISDKFAQHLLVHN
;
A
#
# COMPACT_ATOMS: atom_id res chain seq x y z
N GLY A 1 -4.39 -11.41 -11.62
CA GLY A 1 -3.60 -10.51 -10.76
C GLY A 1 -4.32 -9.18 -10.63
N ILE A 2 -4.00 -8.36 -9.62
CA ILE A 2 -4.57 -7.02 -9.48
C ILE A 2 -3.87 -6.10 -10.49
N SER A 3 -4.65 -5.38 -11.32
CA SER A 3 -4.10 -4.42 -12.28
C SER A 3 -3.98 -3.02 -11.67
N MET A 4 -2.87 -2.32 -11.96
CA MET A 4 -2.69 -0.92 -11.54
C MET A 4 -3.77 -0.03 -12.13
N LYS A 5 -4.09 -0.20 -13.42
CA LYS A 5 -5.14 0.57 -14.10
C LYS A 5 -6.49 0.38 -13.41
N GLU A 6 -6.88 -0.87 -13.17
CA GLU A 6 -8.15 -1.18 -12.50
C GLU A 6 -8.19 -0.65 -11.06
N THR A 7 -7.05 -0.64 -10.35
CA THR A 7 -6.95 -0.10 -9.00
C THR A 7 -7.14 1.42 -8.99
N LEU A 8 -6.52 2.13 -9.94
CA LEU A 8 -6.68 3.57 -10.11
C LEU A 8 -8.11 3.94 -10.52
N ASP A 9 -8.72 3.17 -11.44
CA ASP A 9 -10.11 3.37 -11.86
C ASP A 9 -11.08 3.22 -10.70
N LYS A 10 -10.85 2.23 -9.81
CA LYS A 10 -11.62 2.05 -8.58
C LYS A 10 -11.45 3.24 -7.64
N CYS A 11 -10.23 3.74 -7.44
CA CYS A 11 -9.97 4.91 -6.61
C CYS A 11 -10.75 6.13 -7.13
N LYS A 12 -10.66 6.40 -8.44
CA LYS A 12 -11.37 7.51 -9.08
C LYS A 12 -12.89 7.40 -8.93
N LYS A 13 -13.45 6.21 -9.10
CA LYS A 13 -14.90 5.97 -9.03
C LYS A 13 -15.46 5.99 -7.61
N ILE A 14 -14.73 5.41 -6.65
CA ILE A 14 -15.24 5.17 -5.29
C ILE A 14 -14.85 6.31 -4.34
N LEU A 15 -13.62 6.81 -4.42
CA LEU A 15 -13.10 7.82 -3.49
C LEU A 15 -13.40 9.24 -3.98
N GLY A 16 -13.16 9.52 -5.26
CA GLY A 16 -13.65 10.73 -5.94
C GLY A 16 -13.15 12.08 -5.39
N GLY A 17 -12.00 12.12 -4.70
CA GLY A 17 -11.36 13.35 -4.23
C GLY A 17 -10.30 13.88 -5.20
N GLU A 18 -9.72 15.04 -4.87
CA GLU A 18 -8.59 15.62 -5.63
C GLU A 18 -7.33 14.74 -5.57
N THR A 19 -7.16 14.01 -4.47
CA THR A 19 -6.08 13.03 -4.28
C THR A 19 -6.57 11.63 -4.68
N ILE A 20 -5.66 10.80 -5.22
CA ILE A 20 -5.99 9.42 -5.64
C ILE A 20 -6.58 8.63 -4.45
N ILE A 21 -5.99 8.79 -3.27
CA ILE A 21 -6.47 8.19 -2.02
C ILE A 21 -7.09 9.29 -1.16
N ALA A 22 -8.41 9.27 -1.06
CA ALA A 22 -9.18 10.26 -0.32
C ALA A 22 -10.04 9.62 0.78
N SER A 23 -10.44 10.44 1.75
CA SER A 23 -11.38 10.07 2.81
C SER A 23 -12.80 9.90 2.24
N THR A 24 -13.72 9.41 3.07
CA THR A 24 -15.15 9.34 2.69
C THR A 24 -15.77 10.72 2.45
N ARG A 25 -15.12 11.80 2.93
CA ARG A 25 -15.48 13.19 2.67
C ARG A 25 -14.78 13.78 1.45
N ARG A 26 -14.07 12.95 0.68
CA ARG A 26 -13.28 13.32 -0.52
C ARG A 26 -12.09 14.24 -0.24
N GLU A 27 -11.65 14.28 1.01
CA GLU A 27 -10.50 15.07 1.46
C GLU A 27 -9.23 14.21 1.54
N PRO A 28 -8.03 14.82 1.45
CA PRO A 28 -6.77 14.11 1.66
C PRO A 28 -6.71 13.42 3.04
N LEU A 29 -6.13 12.22 3.07
CA LEU A 29 -5.85 11.51 4.31
C LEU A 29 -4.43 11.79 4.80
N SER A 30 -4.26 11.90 6.12
CA SER A 30 -2.92 11.91 6.71
C SER A 30 -2.30 10.52 6.66
N SER A 31 -0.97 10.46 6.45
CA SER A 31 -0.20 9.21 6.45
C SER A 31 -0.39 8.39 7.74
N GLY A 32 -0.46 9.08 8.88
CA GLY A 32 -0.74 8.46 10.18
C GLY A 32 -2.11 7.78 10.26
N THR A 33 -3.12 8.30 9.55
CA THR A 33 -4.45 7.67 9.48
C THR A 33 -4.38 6.36 8.69
N VAL A 34 -3.73 6.36 7.53
CA VAL A 34 -3.57 5.16 6.70
C VAL A 34 -2.83 4.05 7.48
N SER A 35 -1.71 4.40 8.12
CA SER A 35 -0.93 3.47 8.95
C SER A 35 -1.76 2.90 10.12
N ARG A 36 -2.53 3.75 10.80
CA ARG A 36 -3.38 3.34 11.93
C ARG A 36 -4.46 2.36 11.51
N TYR A 37 -5.14 2.59 10.39
CA TYR A 37 -6.20 1.70 9.92
C TYR A 37 -5.64 0.38 9.37
N PHE A 38 -4.46 0.39 8.76
CA PHE A 38 -3.73 -0.83 8.44
C PHE A 38 -3.43 -1.67 9.71
N MET A 39 -2.92 -1.03 10.76
CA MET A 39 -2.65 -1.72 12.04
C MET A 39 -3.92 -2.33 12.64
N ARG A 40 -5.07 -1.62 12.57
CA ARG A 40 -6.37 -2.16 13.01
C ARG A 40 -6.76 -3.40 12.20
N ALA A 41 -6.64 -3.36 10.88
CA ALA A 41 -6.93 -4.51 10.01
C ALA A 41 -6.01 -5.69 10.29
N ARG A 42 -4.71 -5.45 10.50
CA ARG A 42 -3.73 -6.47 10.91
C ARG A 42 -4.09 -7.13 12.23
N LYS A 43 -4.54 -6.35 13.24
CA LYS A 43 -5.02 -6.93 14.51
C LYS A 43 -6.30 -7.76 14.29
N ALA A 44 -7.21 -7.28 13.46
CA ALA A 44 -8.46 -7.97 13.16
C ALA A 44 -8.27 -9.27 12.36
N SER A 45 -7.15 -9.42 11.62
CA SER A 45 -6.87 -10.65 10.88
C SER A 45 -6.43 -11.82 11.77
N GLY A 46 -6.13 -11.59 13.06
CA GLY A 46 -5.74 -12.64 14.00
C GLY A 46 -4.38 -13.30 13.70
N LEU A 47 -3.60 -12.74 12.79
CA LEU A 47 -2.28 -13.28 12.43
C LEU A 47 -1.29 -13.04 13.57
N SER A 48 -0.50 -14.06 13.88
CA SER A 48 0.62 -13.98 14.81
C SER A 48 1.92 -13.80 14.05
N PHE A 49 2.84 -13.05 14.64
CA PHE A 49 4.15 -12.73 14.06
C PHE A 49 5.22 -12.95 15.12
N GLU A 50 6.42 -13.33 14.71
CA GLU A 50 7.59 -13.32 15.58
C GLU A 50 8.08 -11.87 15.74
N GLY A 51 8.29 -11.44 16.98
CA GLY A 51 8.72 -10.06 17.28
C GLY A 51 7.65 -9.01 16.97
N ASP A 52 8.11 -7.84 16.50
CA ASP A 52 7.24 -6.71 16.20
C ASP A 52 6.41 -6.94 14.93
N PRO A 53 5.07 -6.84 14.98
CA PRO A 53 4.24 -7.11 13.80
C PRO A 53 4.42 -6.07 12.67
N PRO A 54 4.32 -6.47 11.39
CA PRO A 54 4.63 -5.64 10.23
C PRO A 54 3.73 -4.40 10.13
N THR A 55 4.31 -3.25 9.82
CA THR A 55 3.57 -1.97 9.68
C THR A 55 3.18 -1.69 8.24
N PHE A 56 2.45 -0.59 7.99
CA PHE A 56 2.10 -0.19 6.62
C PHE A 56 3.34 0.00 5.72
N HIS A 57 4.48 0.43 6.29
CA HIS A 57 5.73 0.57 5.54
C HIS A 57 6.23 -0.76 4.95
N GLU A 58 5.90 -1.90 5.56
CA GLU A 58 6.31 -3.23 5.06
C GLU A 58 5.65 -3.60 3.73
N LEU A 59 4.58 -2.92 3.31
CA LEU A 59 4.03 -3.08 1.96
C LEU A 59 5.04 -2.66 0.89
N ARG A 60 5.92 -1.70 1.20
CA ARG A 60 7.01 -1.28 0.30
C ARG A 60 8.05 -2.39 0.15
N SER A 61 8.50 -2.96 1.27
CA SER A 61 9.44 -4.10 1.30
C SER A 61 8.85 -5.35 0.60
N LEU A 62 7.53 -5.56 0.73
CA LEU A 62 6.83 -6.62 0.00
C LEU A 62 6.77 -6.35 -1.50
N SER A 63 6.43 -5.12 -1.91
CA SER A 63 6.41 -4.70 -3.31
C SER A 63 7.76 -4.94 -3.99
N ALA A 64 8.86 -4.57 -3.32
CA ALA A 64 10.22 -4.82 -3.78
C ALA A 64 10.46 -6.27 -4.18
N ARG A 65 10.23 -7.19 -3.24
CA ARG A 65 10.47 -8.63 -3.40
C ARG A 65 9.57 -9.26 -4.47
N LEU A 66 8.36 -8.74 -4.66
CA LEU A 66 7.46 -9.22 -5.70
C LEU A 66 7.96 -8.78 -7.09
N TYR A 67 8.35 -7.52 -7.25
CA TYR A 67 8.85 -7.00 -8.53
C TYR A 67 10.24 -7.52 -8.91
N GLU A 68 11.09 -7.79 -7.91
CA GLU A 68 12.36 -8.48 -8.08
C GLU A 68 12.15 -9.82 -8.79
N LYS A 69 11.23 -10.64 -8.26
CA LYS A 69 10.91 -11.96 -8.81
C LYS A 69 10.13 -11.92 -10.13
N GLN A 70 9.26 -10.93 -10.30
CA GLN A 70 8.38 -10.85 -11.48
C GLN A 70 9.06 -10.21 -12.69
N ILE A 71 9.95 -9.24 -12.48
CA ILE A 71 10.55 -8.43 -13.55
C ILE A 71 12.07 -8.47 -13.46
N SER A 72 12.65 -7.84 -12.43
CA SER A 72 14.08 -7.89 -12.12
C SER A 72 14.39 -7.03 -10.89
N ASP A 73 15.52 -7.31 -10.25
CA ASP A 73 16.09 -6.52 -9.15
C ASP A 73 16.26 -5.04 -9.56
N LYS A 74 16.78 -4.81 -10.77
CA LYS A 74 17.04 -3.45 -11.29
C LYS A 74 15.75 -2.64 -11.43
N PHE A 75 14.67 -3.29 -11.89
CA PHE A 75 13.35 -2.67 -11.95
C PHE A 75 12.81 -2.35 -10.55
N ALA A 76 12.92 -3.29 -9.60
CA ALA A 76 12.48 -3.07 -8.22
C ALA A 76 13.23 -1.90 -7.56
N GLN A 77 14.56 -1.80 -7.74
CA GLN A 77 15.37 -0.69 -7.23
C GLN A 77 14.91 0.66 -7.79
N HIS A 78 14.72 0.76 -9.12
CA HIS A 78 14.25 1.99 -9.77
C HIS A 78 12.84 2.39 -9.30
N LEU A 79 11.91 1.43 -9.21
CA LEU A 79 10.54 1.69 -8.79
C LEU A 79 10.47 2.23 -7.36
N LEU A 80 11.37 1.79 -6.49
CA LEU A 80 11.38 2.20 -5.10
C LEU A 80 12.10 3.54 -4.90
N VAL A 81 12.82 4.08 -5.88
CA VAL A 81 13.71 5.24 -5.68
C VAL A 81 14.73 4.93 -4.57
N HIS A 82 15.31 3.74 -4.62
CA HIS A 82 16.59 3.48 -3.95
C HIS A 82 17.66 3.85 -4.99
N ASN A 83 18.21 5.06 -4.87
CA ASN A 83 19.44 5.44 -5.57
C ASN A 83 20.63 4.76 -4.89
#